data_AF-A0A843DW47-F1
#
_entry.id   AF-A0A843DW47-F1
#
_cell.length_a   1.000
_cell.length_b   1.000
_cell.length_c   1.000
_cell.angle_alpha   90.00
_cell.angle_beta   90.00
_cell.angle_gamma   90.00
#
_symmetry.space_group_name_H-M   'P 1'
#
loop_
_entity.id
_entity.type
_entity.pdbx_description
1 polymer ?
#
loop_
_entity_poly.entity_id
_entity_poly.type
_entity_poly.pdbx_seq_one_letter_code
_entity_poly.pdbx_strand_id
1 'polypeptide(L)'
;DDCTIEAVSPLFDKTMDGFGELFRMKSYEQVKTAVLLSRATAGLVNGAAVFCIPGSPKAVQLAAEEIIVPEIKHILTHAGQ
;
A
#
# COMPACT_ATOMS: atom_id res chain seq x y z
N ASP A 1 -19.12 2.05 6.23
CA ASP A 1 -18.41 1.14 5.31
C ASP A 1 -17.02 1.66 5.02
N ASP A 2 -16.06 0.75 4.84
CA ASP A 2 -14.70 1.09 4.40
C ASP A 2 -14.70 1.28 2.88
N CYS A 3 -14.63 2.54 2.45
CA CYS A 3 -14.59 2.97 1.07
C CYS A 3 -13.24 3.59 0.68
N THR A 4 -12.20 3.40 1.49
CA THR A 4 -10.91 4.10 1.33
C THR A 4 -10.28 3.84 -0.03
N ILE A 5 -10.28 2.58 -0.49
CA ILE A 5 -9.69 2.21 -1.78
C ILE A 5 -10.54 2.73 -2.93
N GLU A 6 -11.86 2.57 -2.86
CA GLU A 6 -12.79 3.03 -3.89
C GLU A 6 -12.76 4.56 -4.04
N ALA A 7 -12.49 5.29 -2.96
CA ALA A 7 -12.34 6.74 -2.98
C ALA A 7 -10.99 7.20 -3.56
N VAL A 8 -9.91 6.47 -3.27
CA VAL A 8 -8.54 6.92 -3.62
C VAL A 8 -8.08 6.36 -4.97
N SER A 9 -8.45 5.12 -5.33
CA SER A 9 -8.01 4.48 -6.58
C SER A 9 -8.33 5.26 -7.86
N PRO A 10 -9.49 5.94 -8.00
CA PRO A 10 -9.76 6.77 -9.18
C PRO A 10 -8.82 7.98 -9.34
N LEU A 11 -8.09 8.34 -8.29
CA LEU A 11 -7.14 9.47 -8.29
C LEU A 11 -5.75 9.05 -8.76
N PHE A 12 -5.47 7.75 -8.89
CA PHE A 12 -4.13 7.28 -9.28
C PHE A 12 -3.86 7.53 -10.76
N ASP A 13 -2.79 8.27 -11.04
CA ASP A 13 -2.21 8.39 -12.38
C ASP A 13 -1.59 7.05 -12.81
N LYS A 14 -1.02 6.34 -11.84
CA LYS A 14 -0.37 5.04 -12.00
C LYS A 14 -0.56 4.20 -10.74
N THR A 15 -1.14 3.03 -10.88
CA THR A 15 -1.32 2.07 -9.77
C THR A 15 -0.02 1.29 -9.53
N MET A 16 0.30 1.01 -8.27
CA MET A 16 1.38 0.12 -7.84
C MET A 16 0.81 -1.20 -7.32
N ASP A 17 0.34 -2.07 -8.23
CA ASP A 17 -0.36 -3.32 -7.87
C ASP A 17 0.44 -4.21 -6.92
N GLY A 18 1.76 -4.27 -7.13
CA GLY A 18 2.69 -5.06 -6.31
C GLY A 18 2.72 -4.65 -4.82
N PHE A 19 2.32 -3.42 -4.47
CA PHE A 19 2.26 -3.00 -3.06
C PHE A 19 1.24 -3.81 -2.27
N GLY A 20 0.01 -3.91 -2.79
CA GLY A 20 -1.06 -4.64 -2.11
C GLY A 20 -0.76 -6.15 -2.02
N GLU A 21 -0.14 -6.70 -3.07
CA GLU A 21 0.30 -8.10 -3.12
C GLU A 21 1.38 -8.39 -2.08
N LEU A 22 2.45 -7.60 -2.05
CA LEU A 22 3.54 -7.73 -1.09
C LEU A 22 3.06 -7.53 0.35
N PHE A 23 2.20 -6.53 0.57
CA PHE A 23 1.60 -6.27 1.88
C PHE A 23 0.81 -7.48 2.38
N ARG A 24 -0.04 -8.10 1.54
CA ARG A 24 -0.79 -9.30 1.90
C ARG A 24 0.14 -10.50 2.12
N MET A 25 1.15 -10.69 1.27
CA MET A 25 2.11 -11.77 1.43
C MET A 25 2.83 -11.69 2.79
N LYS A 26 3.39 -10.51 3.15
CA LYS A 26 4.04 -10.31 4.46
C LYS A 26 3.03 -10.41 5.62
N SER A 27 1.82 -9.89 5.46
CA SER A 27 0.77 -9.95 6.49
C SER A 27 0.32 -11.38 6.81
N TYR A 28 0.37 -12.29 5.82
CA TYR A 28 -0.03 -13.68 6.02
C TYR A 28 0.74 -14.37 7.15
N GLU A 29 2.01 -14.00 7.37
CA GLU A 29 2.80 -14.56 8.46
C GLU A 29 2.19 -14.25 9.83
N GLN A 30 1.59 -13.06 9.98
CA GLN A 30 1.03 -12.55 11.24
C GLN A 30 -0.44 -12.92 11.44
N VAL A 31 -1.27 -12.80 10.38
CA VAL A 31 -2.73 -12.93 10.49
C VAL A 31 -3.31 -14.15 9.76
N LYS A 32 -2.45 -14.94 9.08
CA LYS A 32 -2.84 -16.15 8.33
C LYS A 32 -3.98 -15.84 7.36
N THR A 33 -5.01 -16.68 7.33
CA THR A 33 -6.15 -16.57 6.41
C THR A 33 -6.98 -15.30 6.60
N ALA A 34 -6.88 -14.60 7.73
CA ALA A 34 -7.56 -13.32 7.93
C ALA A 34 -7.05 -12.23 6.97
N VAL A 35 -5.90 -12.44 6.32
CA VAL A 35 -5.38 -11.54 5.27
C VAL A 35 -6.33 -11.38 4.08
N LEU A 36 -7.28 -12.31 3.89
CA LEU A 36 -8.33 -12.19 2.88
C LEU A 36 -9.13 -10.88 3.01
N LEU A 37 -9.22 -10.33 4.23
CA LEU A 37 -9.92 -9.07 4.51
C LEU A 37 -8.96 -7.86 4.51
N SER A 38 -7.66 -8.08 4.36
CA SER A 38 -6.65 -7.01 4.37
C SER A 38 -6.64 -6.27 3.04
N ARG A 39 -7.22 -5.08 3.07
CA ARG A 39 -7.30 -4.15 1.93
C ARG A 39 -6.18 -3.12 2.02
N ALA A 40 -5.30 -3.12 1.02
CA ALA A 40 -4.23 -2.15 0.86
C ALA A 40 -4.00 -1.87 -0.63
N THR A 41 -3.74 -0.61 -0.97
CA THR A 41 -3.44 -0.17 -2.35
C THR A 41 -2.43 0.97 -2.32
N ALA A 42 -1.72 1.19 -3.42
CA ALA A 42 -0.84 2.33 -3.56
C ALA A 42 -0.77 2.77 -5.02
N GLY A 43 -0.43 4.04 -5.22
CA GLY A 43 -0.29 4.62 -6.55
C GLY A 43 0.35 6.00 -6.49
N LEU A 44 0.53 6.59 -7.66
CA LEU A 44 0.98 7.96 -7.82
C LEU A 44 -0.21 8.88 -8.06
N VAL A 45 -0.21 10.04 -7.41
CA VAL A 45 -1.19 11.12 -7.62
C VAL A 45 -0.42 12.43 -7.76
N ASN A 46 -0.43 13.02 -8.95
CA ASN A 46 0.29 14.25 -9.29
C ASN A 46 1.76 14.23 -8.86
N GLY A 47 2.45 13.11 -9.12
CA GLY A 47 3.85 12.91 -8.75
C GLY A 47 4.12 12.61 -7.28
N ALA A 48 3.08 12.54 -6.43
CA ALA A 48 3.19 12.11 -5.04
C ALA A 48 2.83 10.62 -4.90
N ALA A 49 3.61 9.88 -4.11
CA ALA A 49 3.28 8.50 -3.75
C ALA A 49 2.22 8.47 -2.64
N VAL A 50 1.13 7.75 -2.88
CA VAL A 50 0.00 7.59 -1.96
C VAL A 50 -0.17 6.12 -1.61
N PHE A 51 -0.30 5.82 -0.32
CA PHE A 51 -0.47 4.46 0.20
C PHE A 51 -1.71 4.40 1.09
N CYS A 52 -2.65 3.52 0.77
CA CYS A 52 -3.81 3.20 1.60
C CYS A 52 -3.54 1.87 2.29
N ILE A 53 -3.52 1.89 3.62
CA ILE A 53 -3.19 0.72 4.45
C ILE A 53 -4.21 0.56 5.58
N PRO A 54 -4.40 -0.67 6.12
CA PRO A 54 -5.27 -0.89 7.27
C PRO A 54 -4.80 -0.10 8.50
N GLY A 55 -5.74 0.47 9.27
CA GLY A 55 -5.44 1.33 10.41
C GLY A 55 -4.91 0.64 11.68
N SER A 56 -4.71 -0.68 11.67
CA SER A 56 -4.18 -1.37 12.85
C SER A 56 -2.68 -1.04 13.03
N PRO A 57 -2.18 -0.81 14.27
CA PRO A 57 -0.78 -0.46 14.48
C PRO A 57 0.22 -1.45 13.85
N LYS A 58 -0.09 -2.75 13.88
CA LYS A 58 0.73 -3.80 13.26
C LYS A 58 0.79 -3.68 11.73
N ALA A 59 -0.34 -3.37 11.09
CA ALA A 59 -0.39 -3.15 9.65
C ALA A 59 0.39 -1.90 9.25
N VAL A 60 0.26 -0.82 10.02
CA VAL A 60 1.03 0.42 9.79
C VAL A 60 2.53 0.16 9.92
N GLN A 61 2.94 -0.54 10.98
CA GLN A 61 4.35 -0.88 11.18
C GLN A 61 4.89 -1.74 10.03
N LEU A 62 4.18 -2.81 9.65
CA LEU A 62 4.59 -3.67 8.55
C LEU A 62 4.67 -2.89 7.23
N ALA A 63 3.67 -2.08 6.90
CA ALA A 63 3.71 -1.29 5.67
C ALA A 63 4.87 -0.29 5.66
N ALA A 64 5.09 0.43 6.76
CA ALA A 64 6.12 1.45 6.86
C ALA A 64 7.53 0.85 6.83
N GLU A 65 7.82 -0.07 7.76
CA GLU A 65 9.18 -0.55 8.02
C GLU A 65 9.65 -1.58 6.97
N GLU A 66 8.75 -2.44 6.49
CA GLU A 66 9.11 -3.56 5.64
C GLU A 66 8.92 -3.30 4.14
N ILE A 67 8.22 -2.23 3.76
CA ILE A 67 7.83 -1.97 2.37
C ILE A 67 8.09 -0.51 1.97
N ILE A 68 7.40 0.45 2.58
CA ILE A 68 7.38 1.84 2.13
C ILE A 68 8.75 2.50 2.33
N VAL A 69 9.30 2.49 3.54
CA VAL A 69 10.57 3.16 3.84
C VAL A 69 11.74 2.56 3.05
N PRO A 70 11.88 1.22 2.92
CA PRO A 70 12.92 0.63 2.07
C PRO A 70 12.82 1.07 0.60
N GLU A 71 11.62 1.16 0.04
CA GLU A 71 11.42 1.43 -1.39
C GLU A 71 11.21 2.91 -1.73
N ILE A 72 11.04 3.80 -0.75
CA ILE A 72 10.61 5.18 -1.00
C ILE A 72 11.50 5.92 -2.01
N LYS A 73 12.82 5.66 -1.98
CA LYS A 73 13.77 6.26 -2.93
C LYS A 73 13.50 5.79 -4.35
N HIS A 74 13.31 4.49 -4.56
CA HIS A 74 13.01 3.92 -5.86
C HIS A 74 11.64 4.37 -6.38
N ILE A 75 10.65 4.46 -5.49
CA ILE A 75 9.30 4.93 -5.85
C ILE A 75 9.38 6.38 -6.35
N LEU A 76 10.07 7.26 -5.62
CA LEU A 76 10.17 8.68 -6.00
C LEU A 76 10.98 8.91 -7.28
N THR A 77 11.98 8.08 -7.59
CA THR A 77 12.70 8.19 -8.88
C THR A 77 11.81 7.87 -10.09
N HIS A 78 10.81 7.01 -9.92
CA HIS A 78 9.86 6.65 -10.99
C HIS A 78 8.59 7.52 -10.95
N ALA A 79 8.40 8.33 -9.92
CA ALA A 79 7.25 9.22 -9.76
C ALA A 79 7.38 10.51 -10.58
N GLY A 80 8.61 10.93 -10.89
CA GLY A 80 8.92 12.10 -11.73
C GLY A 80 9.13 11.79 -13.21
N GLN A 81 8.85 10.55 -13.65
CA GLN A 81 8.90 10.10 -15.05
C GLN A 81 7.50 9.86 -15.58
#